data_AF-A0A2V7VD19-F1
#
_entry.id   AF-A0A2V7VD19-F1
#
_cell.length_a   1.000
_cell.length_b   1.000
_cell.length_c   1.000
_cell.angle_alpha   90.00
_cell.angle_beta   90.00
_cell.angle_gamma   90.00
#
_symmetry.space_group_name_H-M   'P 1'
#
loop_
_entity.id
_entity.type
_entity.pdbx_description
1 polymer ?
#
loop_
_entity_poly.entity_id
_entity_poly.type
_entity_poly.pdbx_seq_one_letter_code
_entity_poly.pdbx_strand_id
1 'polypeptide(L)'
;TSRDDDDEWPFLQALDNVVLGYAVHRFKDPFAAWIQRQSGWVPREWTIPVLEFLWSDPEVVPRDPATTTEAELPRAKLFRGIGHLVMRDGWGPDSTWIEFDAGPFFAKHDHLDQGHFVVHHRGDLAIDSGMDYTETESPHYLNYYRRTVAHNSVLVYRAGETFFWGENLLPAANDGGQRMDSSRYWNTVRSREDFRRTRDLWDVARMEAALHVPARFDYARADLTRAYHPSKMERFTRELVYTPKDGVLVVFDRVRATDPAFPKAWLLHGVSEPRIEGSVFSFEDGGGRLRVHSLLPQGGAVIKRGGPGQEFWTPGDEKGGPWGSGRDWPPPPYEGGPLPDAPDLLHMWKTFWGQDLERLAPSNSRHVVPGAWRVEVSPARPAKEDHFLHVMEIGDAGDARTRRIERLQGYRLEGAIVEGGVLALFDAEDDRLSGGEVTLPDVGAAQLVLAGLVPQARYELQLTPNRNPGTPMWEQAVEADESGVVHLPWSGHQDARLRLREIQEESR
;
A
#
# COMPACT_ATOMS: atom_id res chain seq x y z
N THR A 1 -13.88 -3.99 17.66
CA THR A 1 -12.92 -2.91 17.96
C THR A 1 -11.85 -2.78 16.89
N SER A 2 -11.87 -3.62 15.85
CA SER A 2 -11.09 -3.39 14.64
C SER A 2 -11.46 -2.04 14.03
N ARG A 3 -10.47 -1.19 13.87
CA ARG A 3 -10.50 -0.01 13.02
C ARG A 3 -9.97 -0.45 11.65
N ASP A 4 -10.48 0.16 10.59
CA ASP A 4 -9.96 -0.08 9.24
C ASP A 4 -8.52 0.43 9.18
N ASP A 5 -7.70 -0.14 8.30
CA ASP A 5 -6.34 0.33 7.97
C ASP A 5 -5.29 0.27 9.08
N ASP A 6 -5.64 -0.25 10.26
CA ASP A 6 -4.69 -0.47 11.33
C ASP A 6 -4.06 -1.85 11.16
N ASP A 7 -2.74 -1.95 11.04
CA ASP A 7 -1.95 -3.20 11.14
C ASP A 7 -2.06 -3.91 12.52
N GLU A 8 -3.12 -3.58 13.26
CA GLU A 8 -3.72 -4.36 14.32
C GLU A 8 -4.34 -5.63 13.73
N TRP A 9 -3.52 -6.63 13.40
CA TRP A 9 -4.04 -7.97 13.15
C TRP A 9 -4.91 -8.37 14.36
N PRO A 10 -6.23 -8.53 14.23
CA PRO A 10 -7.06 -8.45 15.40
C PRO A 10 -6.88 -9.71 16.22
N PHE A 11 -6.42 -9.55 17.46
CA PHE A 11 -6.85 -10.47 18.50
C PHE A 11 -8.36 -10.30 18.63
N LEU A 12 -9.09 -11.13 17.88
CA LEU A 12 -10.53 -11.13 17.90
C LEU A 12 -10.98 -11.29 19.36
N GLN A 13 -11.86 -10.41 19.80
CA GLN A 13 -12.33 -10.36 21.16
C GLN A 13 -13.62 -11.18 21.30
N ALA A 14 -14.06 -11.41 22.54
CA ALA A 14 -15.34 -12.05 22.82
C ALA A 14 -16.54 -11.33 22.19
N LEU A 15 -16.40 -10.04 21.82
CA LEU A 15 -17.41 -9.28 21.11
C LEU A 15 -17.53 -9.72 19.63
N ASP A 16 -16.43 -10.13 19.00
CA ASP A 16 -16.42 -10.52 17.58
C ASP A 16 -17.21 -11.82 17.33
N ASN A 17 -17.39 -12.64 18.38
CA ASN A 17 -18.34 -13.76 18.35
C ASN A 17 -19.75 -13.35 17.95
N VAL A 18 -20.18 -12.13 18.28
CA VAL A 18 -21.51 -11.63 17.94
C VAL A 18 -21.66 -11.44 16.44
N VAL A 19 -20.65 -10.86 15.77
CA VAL A 19 -20.65 -10.63 14.31
C VAL A 19 -20.50 -11.95 13.56
N LEU A 20 -19.55 -12.79 13.98
CA LEU A 20 -19.34 -14.12 13.39
C LEU A 20 -20.57 -15.01 13.55
N GLY A 21 -21.14 -15.05 14.76
CA GLY A 21 -22.36 -15.79 15.05
C GLY A 21 -23.55 -15.35 14.20
N TYR A 22 -23.73 -14.04 14.02
CA TYR A 22 -24.75 -13.53 13.10
C TYR A 22 -24.50 -14.02 11.66
N ALA A 23 -23.27 -13.97 11.17
CA ALA A 23 -22.94 -14.45 9.83
C ALA A 23 -23.21 -15.95 9.66
N VAL A 24 -22.83 -16.75 10.65
CA VAL A 24 -23.10 -18.19 10.70
C VAL A 24 -24.60 -18.46 10.70
N HIS A 25 -25.37 -17.84 11.58
CA HIS A 25 -26.81 -18.08 11.67
C HIS A 25 -27.57 -17.59 10.43
N ARG A 26 -27.29 -16.36 9.99
CA ARG A 26 -28.07 -15.67 8.96
C ARG A 26 -27.71 -16.09 7.55
N PHE A 27 -26.42 -16.27 7.28
CA PHE A 27 -25.89 -16.55 5.94
C PHE A 27 -25.41 -17.99 5.78
N LYS A 28 -25.38 -18.78 6.87
CA LYS A 28 -24.85 -20.15 6.88
C LYS A 28 -23.39 -20.19 6.42
N ASP A 29 -22.62 -19.15 6.79
CA ASP A 29 -21.25 -18.97 6.34
C ASP A 29 -20.30 -19.98 7.03
N PRO A 30 -19.68 -20.91 6.28
CA PRO A 30 -18.84 -21.94 6.86
C PRO A 30 -17.44 -21.43 7.24
N PHE A 31 -16.96 -20.32 6.66
CA PHE A 31 -15.67 -19.71 7.01
C PHE A 31 -15.79 -18.93 8.31
N ALA A 32 -16.88 -18.18 8.50
CA ALA A 32 -17.18 -17.55 9.78
C ALA A 32 -17.33 -18.61 10.89
N ALA A 33 -17.93 -19.77 10.59
CA ALA A 33 -18.01 -20.89 11.53
C ALA A 33 -16.62 -21.46 11.86
N TRP A 34 -15.70 -21.52 10.89
CA TRP A 34 -14.32 -21.92 11.14
C TRP A 34 -13.55 -20.92 12.00
N ILE A 35 -13.65 -19.61 11.70
CA ILE A 35 -13.03 -18.56 12.53
C ILE A 35 -13.52 -18.68 13.97
N GLN A 36 -14.83 -18.77 14.18
CA GLN A 36 -15.42 -18.83 15.53
C GLN A 36 -15.08 -20.11 16.30
N ARG A 37 -14.99 -21.28 15.63
CA ARG A 37 -15.01 -22.58 16.33
C ARG A 37 -13.69 -23.35 16.25
N GLN A 38 -12.86 -23.11 15.24
CA GLN A 38 -11.70 -23.96 14.91
C GLN A 38 -10.39 -23.18 14.76
N SER A 39 -10.41 -21.90 14.42
CA SER A 39 -9.19 -21.10 14.21
C SER A 39 -8.33 -20.95 15.47
N GLY A 40 -8.98 -20.90 16.64
CA GLY A 40 -8.34 -20.55 17.91
C GLY A 40 -8.08 -19.04 18.10
N TRP A 41 -8.51 -18.19 17.16
CA TRP A 41 -8.27 -16.74 17.20
C TRP A 41 -9.28 -15.97 18.06
N VAL A 42 -10.50 -16.49 18.21
CA VAL A 42 -11.57 -15.84 18.98
C VAL A 42 -11.72 -16.53 20.36
N PRO A 43 -11.86 -15.77 21.46
CA PRO A 43 -12.28 -16.29 22.75
C PRO A 43 -13.54 -17.14 22.63
N ARG A 44 -13.68 -18.17 23.48
CA ARG A 44 -14.86 -19.04 23.44
C ARG A 44 -16.08 -18.38 24.04
N GLU A 45 -15.90 -17.54 25.06
CA GLU A 45 -17.00 -16.79 25.65
C GLU A 45 -17.56 -15.72 24.70
N TRP A 46 -18.87 -15.54 24.76
CA TRP A 46 -19.55 -14.42 24.10
C TRP A 46 -19.73 -13.28 25.08
N THR A 47 -19.45 -12.05 24.64
CA THR A 47 -19.74 -10.85 25.45
C THR A 47 -21.24 -10.72 25.75
N ILE A 48 -22.11 -11.21 24.86
CA ILE A 48 -23.58 -11.10 24.99
C ILE A 48 -24.21 -12.51 24.91
N PRO A 49 -24.38 -13.23 26.04
CA PRO A 49 -24.80 -14.63 26.06
C PRO A 49 -26.15 -14.94 25.42
N VAL A 50 -27.10 -13.98 25.45
CA VAL A 50 -28.40 -14.19 24.77
C VAL A 50 -28.23 -14.30 23.26
N LEU A 51 -27.24 -13.62 22.67
CA LEU A 51 -26.96 -13.72 21.25
C LEU A 51 -26.27 -15.03 20.89
N GLU A 52 -25.49 -15.61 21.81
CA GLU A 52 -24.98 -16.97 21.64
C GLU A 52 -26.13 -17.96 21.48
N PHE A 53 -27.13 -17.92 22.37
CA PHE A 53 -28.29 -18.81 22.27
C PHE A 53 -29.10 -18.59 20.97
N LEU A 54 -29.26 -17.34 20.54
CA LEU A 54 -30.07 -17.00 19.36
C LEU A 54 -29.35 -17.27 18.03
N TRP A 55 -28.03 -17.06 17.97
CA TRP A 55 -27.26 -17.06 16.72
C TRP A 55 -26.20 -18.16 16.65
N SER A 56 -26.04 -18.98 17.68
CA SER A 56 -25.31 -20.23 17.49
C SER A 56 -26.10 -21.14 16.55
N ASP A 57 -25.42 -21.69 15.55
CA ASP A 57 -25.98 -22.67 14.63
C ASP A 57 -25.00 -23.84 14.43
N PRO A 58 -25.17 -24.94 15.17
CA PRO A 58 -24.27 -26.08 15.11
C PRO A 58 -24.38 -26.88 13.80
N GLU A 59 -25.41 -26.65 12.97
CA GLU A 59 -25.59 -27.37 11.71
C GLU A 59 -24.67 -26.83 10.60
N VAL A 60 -24.17 -25.60 10.74
CA VAL A 60 -23.19 -25.03 9.82
C VAL A 60 -21.81 -25.66 10.07
N VAL A 61 -21.37 -26.49 9.12
CA VAL A 61 -20.07 -27.17 9.17
C VAL A 61 -18.94 -26.17 8.87
N PRO A 62 -17.95 -26.00 9.76
CA PRO A 62 -16.78 -25.16 9.51
C PRO A 62 -15.99 -25.55 8.26
N ARG A 63 -15.52 -24.55 7.50
CA ARG A 63 -14.64 -24.74 6.35
C ARG A 63 -13.30 -24.05 6.58
N ASP A 64 -12.24 -24.84 6.67
CA ASP A 64 -10.87 -24.36 6.82
C ASP A 64 -10.34 -23.72 5.52
N PRO A 65 -10.00 -22.42 5.52
CA PRO A 65 -9.42 -21.73 4.36
C PRO A 65 -8.15 -22.40 3.81
N ALA A 66 -7.30 -22.98 4.66
CA ALA A 66 -6.01 -23.58 4.27
C ALA A 66 -6.14 -24.81 3.37
N THR A 67 -7.32 -25.42 3.32
CA THR A 67 -7.61 -26.60 2.49
C THR A 67 -8.59 -26.30 1.35
N THR A 68 -8.82 -25.03 1.05
CA THR A 68 -9.67 -24.58 -0.07
C THR A 68 -8.95 -24.64 -1.41
N THR A 69 -9.74 -24.54 -2.48
CA THR A 69 -9.23 -24.37 -3.85
C THR A 69 -9.37 -22.92 -4.30
N GLU A 70 -8.64 -22.53 -5.33
CA GLU A 70 -8.75 -21.20 -5.93
C GLU A 70 -10.18 -20.83 -6.36
N ALA A 71 -10.95 -21.82 -6.82
CA ALA A 71 -12.34 -21.60 -7.24
C ALA A 71 -13.30 -21.40 -6.05
N GLU A 72 -12.96 -21.96 -4.89
CA GLU A 72 -13.77 -21.88 -3.68
C GLU A 72 -13.47 -20.59 -2.90
N LEU A 73 -12.18 -20.28 -2.71
CA LEU A 73 -11.72 -19.09 -2.01
C LEU A 73 -10.46 -18.54 -2.71
N PRO A 74 -10.63 -17.56 -3.62
CA PRO A 74 -9.52 -16.98 -4.36
C PRO A 74 -8.48 -16.34 -3.44
N ARG A 75 -7.20 -16.46 -3.81
CA ARG A 75 -6.07 -15.88 -3.08
C ARG A 75 -5.94 -14.37 -3.25
N ALA A 76 -6.67 -13.79 -4.21
CA ALA A 76 -6.79 -12.35 -4.32
C ALA A 76 -8.24 -11.89 -4.40
N LYS A 77 -8.53 -10.74 -3.77
CA LYS A 77 -9.87 -10.15 -3.75
C LYS A 77 -9.81 -8.63 -3.69
N LEU A 78 -10.42 -7.99 -4.69
CA LEU A 78 -10.72 -6.56 -4.65
C LEU A 78 -12.09 -6.31 -3.99
N PHE A 79 -12.09 -5.61 -2.87
CA PHE A 79 -13.28 -5.09 -2.20
C PHE A 79 -13.63 -3.72 -2.78
N ARG A 80 -14.23 -3.72 -3.97
CA ARG A 80 -14.51 -2.51 -4.79
C ARG A 80 -15.23 -1.35 -4.08
N GLY A 81 -15.95 -1.62 -2.98
CA GLY A 81 -16.66 -0.59 -2.22
C GLY A 81 -15.75 0.35 -1.45
N ILE A 82 -14.65 -0.19 -0.91
CA ILE A 82 -13.63 0.53 -0.13
C ILE A 82 -12.31 0.65 -0.88
N GLY A 83 -12.08 -0.17 -1.91
CA GLY A 83 -10.90 -0.07 -2.78
C GLY A 83 -9.70 -0.90 -2.31
N HIS A 84 -9.91 -1.86 -1.40
CA HIS A 84 -8.82 -2.67 -0.86
C HIS A 84 -8.64 -3.93 -1.70
N LEU A 85 -7.40 -4.19 -2.12
CA LEU A 85 -7.01 -5.41 -2.78
C LEU A 85 -6.16 -6.25 -1.83
N VAL A 86 -6.68 -7.41 -1.46
CA VAL A 86 -5.91 -8.43 -0.74
C VAL A 86 -5.32 -9.41 -1.75
N MET A 87 -4.05 -9.78 -1.61
CA MET A 87 -3.31 -10.79 -2.38
C MET A 87 -2.58 -11.75 -1.42
N ARG A 88 -2.51 -13.04 -1.75
CA ARG A 88 -1.95 -14.08 -0.88
C ARG A 88 -1.20 -15.16 -1.66
N ASP A 89 -0.23 -15.80 -1.02
CA ASP A 89 0.30 -17.09 -1.51
C ASP A 89 -0.45 -18.30 -0.92
N GLY A 90 -1.19 -18.08 0.18
CA GLY A 90 -1.93 -19.10 0.91
C GLY A 90 -2.68 -18.54 2.11
N TRP A 91 -3.22 -19.46 2.92
CA TRP A 91 -4.07 -19.15 4.08
C TRP A 91 -3.44 -19.57 5.42
N GLY A 92 -2.21 -20.08 5.39
CA GLY A 92 -1.51 -20.49 6.61
C GLY A 92 -1.02 -19.28 7.43
N PRO A 93 -0.63 -19.49 8.69
CA PRO A 93 -0.06 -18.43 9.53
C PRO A 93 1.29 -17.91 9.03
N ASP A 94 2.00 -18.71 8.21
CA ASP A 94 3.28 -18.35 7.60
C ASP A 94 3.15 -17.82 6.16
N SER A 95 1.92 -17.67 5.64
CA SER A 95 1.69 -17.25 4.25
C SER A 95 2.01 -15.78 4.02
N THR A 96 2.42 -15.46 2.79
CA THR A 96 2.43 -14.07 2.32
C THR A 96 1.00 -13.55 2.25
N TRP A 97 0.79 -12.38 2.82
CA TRP A 97 -0.42 -11.57 2.64
C TRP A 97 -0.01 -10.12 2.36
N ILE A 98 -0.63 -9.54 1.34
CA ILE A 98 -0.43 -8.16 0.90
C ILE A 98 -1.79 -7.52 0.80
N GLU A 99 -1.96 -6.35 1.40
CA GLU A 99 -3.10 -5.46 1.16
C GLU A 99 -2.61 -4.21 0.43
N PHE A 100 -3.45 -3.66 -0.45
CA PHE A 100 -3.15 -2.49 -1.26
C PHE A 100 -4.42 -1.67 -1.46
N ASP A 101 -4.38 -0.39 -1.05
CA ASP A 101 -5.59 0.40 -0.85
C ASP A 101 -5.66 1.58 -1.80
N ALA A 102 -6.77 1.67 -2.54
CA ALA A 102 -7.08 2.81 -3.38
C ALA A 102 -8.59 2.93 -3.62
N GLY A 103 -9.22 3.81 -2.85
CA GLY A 103 -10.66 3.97 -2.89
C GLY A 103 -11.19 5.29 -2.33
N PRO A 104 -12.48 5.32 -1.98
CA PRO A 104 -13.09 6.47 -1.35
C PRO A 104 -12.65 6.58 0.11
N PHE A 105 -12.51 7.82 0.60
CA PHE A 105 -12.30 8.12 2.01
C PHE A 105 -13.65 8.39 2.68
N PHE A 106 -13.94 7.71 3.80
CA PHE A 106 -15.18 7.83 4.56
C PHE A 106 -15.01 8.49 5.93
N ALA A 107 -13.81 8.96 6.25
CA ALA A 107 -13.48 9.68 7.48
C ALA A 107 -13.61 8.84 8.76
N LYS A 108 -13.56 9.52 9.93
CA LYS A 108 -13.50 8.88 11.25
C LYS A 108 -12.26 8.02 11.43
N HIS A 109 -12.36 6.70 11.26
CA HIS A 109 -11.26 5.79 11.53
C HIS A 109 -10.37 5.55 10.32
N ASP A 110 -10.85 5.80 9.09
CA ASP A 110 -10.02 5.74 7.87
C ASP A 110 -8.79 6.66 7.97
N HIS A 111 -7.67 6.23 7.41
CA HIS A 111 -6.44 7.01 7.36
C HIS A 111 -6.31 7.82 6.04
N LEU A 112 -5.35 8.75 6.00
CA LEU A 112 -4.99 9.50 4.79
C LEU A 112 -3.87 8.75 4.05
N ASP A 113 -4.19 7.55 3.60
CA ASP A 113 -3.26 6.46 3.31
C ASP A 113 -3.31 5.97 1.86
N GLN A 114 -4.13 6.57 0.99
CA GLN A 114 -4.34 6.10 -0.38
C GLN A 114 -3.03 5.76 -1.11
N GLY A 115 -3.00 4.55 -1.69
CA GLY A 115 -1.80 3.95 -2.27
C GLY A 115 -0.97 3.13 -1.29
N HIS A 116 -1.31 3.11 -0.01
CA HIS A 116 -0.69 2.27 1.01
C HIS A 116 -0.75 0.79 0.63
N PHE A 117 0.29 0.06 1.02
CA PHE A 117 0.30 -1.39 0.96
C PHE A 117 1.07 -1.95 2.16
N VAL A 118 0.68 -3.13 2.62
CA VAL A 118 1.38 -3.88 3.67
C VAL A 118 1.87 -5.22 3.14
N VAL A 119 2.89 -5.78 3.77
CA VAL A 119 3.43 -7.10 3.42
C VAL A 119 3.72 -7.85 4.71
N HIS A 120 2.95 -8.91 4.92
CA HIS A 120 3.22 -9.92 5.94
C HIS A 120 3.79 -11.17 5.27
N HIS A 121 4.84 -11.76 5.84
CA HIS A 121 5.32 -13.11 5.52
C HIS A 121 6.14 -13.63 6.70
N ARG A 122 5.55 -14.49 7.53
CA ARG A 122 6.20 -15.03 8.75
C ARG A 122 6.67 -13.95 9.73
N GLY A 123 5.96 -12.83 9.76
CA GLY A 123 6.34 -11.58 10.42
C GLY A 123 5.87 -10.37 9.61
N ASP A 124 5.86 -9.21 10.25
CA ASP A 124 5.37 -7.96 9.66
C ASP A 124 6.54 -7.22 8.98
N LEU A 125 6.52 -7.13 7.64
CA LEU A 125 7.70 -6.72 6.87
C LEU A 125 7.59 -5.33 6.24
N ALA A 126 6.43 -5.03 5.66
CA ALA A 126 6.04 -3.66 5.31
C ALA A 126 4.74 -3.36 6.06
N ILE A 127 4.74 -2.32 6.88
CA ILE A 127 3.68 -2.11 7.87
C ILE A 127 2.97 -0.77 7.71
N ASP A 128 1.78 -0.62 8.30
CA ASP A 128 1.22 0.68 8.67
C ASP A 128 1.77 1.13 10.02
N SER A 129 2.39 2.32 10.05
CA SER A 129 3.14 2.78 11.20
C SER A 129 2.30 3.64 12.13
N GLY A 130 2.59 3.56 13.42
CA GLY A 130 1.91 4.35 14.44
C GLY A 130 0.83 3.55 15.15
N MET A 131 0.06 4.26 15.96
CA MET A 131 -0.52 3.71 17.17
C MET A 131 -1.56 4.64 17.81
N ASP A 132 -2.79 4.18 18.02
CA ASP A 132 -3.77 4.96 18.79
C ASP A 132 -4.61 4.10 19.75
N TYR A 133 -4.04 3.77 20.91
CA TYR A 133 -4.62 2.77 21.80
C TYR A 133 -5.23 3.29 23.12
N THR A 134 -5.15 4.59 23.43
CA THR A 134 -5.69 5.16 24.69
C THR A 134 -6.95 5.96 24.43
N GLU A 135 -6.81 6.97 23.58
CA GLU A 135 -7.69 8.11 23.45
C GLU A 135 -7.54 8.56 22.00
N THR A 136 -8.62 8.43 21.21
CA THR A 136 -8.64 9.00 19.87
C THR A 136 -8.24 10.47 19.91
N GLU A 137 -7.59 10.94 18.84
CA GLU A 137 -7.33 12.37 18.65
C GLU A 137 -6.28 12.94 19.62
N SER A 138 -5.36 12.05 20.01
CA SER A 138 -4.06 12.37 20.58
C SER A 138 -3.17 13.18 19.62
N PRO A 139 -2.12 13.87 20.10
CA PRO A 139 -1.15 14.52 19.22
C PRO A 139 -0.52 13.59 18.16
N HIS A 140 -0.29 12.32 18.49
CA HIS A 140 0.19 11.30 17.55
C HIS A 140 -0.85 10.98 16.48
N TYR A 141 -2.10 10.74 16.88
CA TYR A 141 -3.23 10.50 15.99
C TYR A 141 -3.36 11.59 14.92
N LEU A 142 -3.26 12.85 15.34
CA LEU A 142 -3.49 14.01 14.48
C LEU A 142 -2.31 14.31 13.54
N ASN A 143 -1.09 14.06 13.95
CA ASN A 143 0.10 14.54 13.24
C ASN A 143 0.89 13.45 12.52
N TYR A 144 0.72 12.18 12.90
CA TYR A 144 1.47 11.07 12.32
C TYR A 144 0.56 9.92 11.89
N TYR A 145 -0.11 9.27 12.83
CA TYR A 145 -0.80 7.99 12.60
C TYR A 145 -1.83 8.00 11.47
N ARG A 146 -2.71 9.01 11.44
CA ARG A 146 -3.71 9.13 10.36
C ARG A 146 -3.20 9.81 9.10
N ARG A 147 -1.91 10.13 9.05
CA ARG A 147 -1.30 11.00 8.04
C ARG A 147 -0.43 10.15 7.15
N THR A 148 -0.35 10.50 5.87
CA THR A 148 0.34 9.70 4.84
C THR A 148 1.79 9.36 5.19
N VAL A 149 2.45 10.16 6.03
CA VAL A 149 3.82 9.86 6.53
C VAL A 149 3.93 8.60 7.39
N ALA A 150 2.82 8.07 7.91
CA ALA A 150 2.75 6.78 8.59
C ALA A 150 2.67 5.60 7.61
N HIS A 151 2.33 5.86 6.35
CA HIS A 151 1.94 4.86 5.36
C HIS A 151 3.02 4.63 4.32
N ASN A 152 3.06 3.41 3.78
CA ASN A 152 3.84 3.01 2.60
C ASN A 152 3.32 3.68 1.30
N SER A 153 3.40 5.01 1.22
CA SER A 153 2.91 5.85 0.12
C SER A 153 3.97 6.88 -0.31
N VAL A 154 3.57 8.00 -0.90
CA VAL A 154 4.48 9.06 -1.37
C VAL A 154 4.15 10.41 -0.74
N LEU A 155 5.17 11.15 -0.32
CA LEU A 155 5.06 12.54 0.09
C LEU A 155 5.44 13.47 -1.06
N VAL A 156 4.67 14.54 -1.26
CA VAL A 156 5.01 15.66 -2.13
C VAL A 156 4.84 16.94 -1.33
N TYR A 157 5.96 17.52 -0.93
CA TYR A 157 5.96 18.58 0.07
C TYR A 157 5.93 19.96 -0.52
N ARG A 158 4.87 20.70 -0.20
CA ARG A 158 4.71 22.10 -0.54
C ARG A 158 4.82 22.94 0.74
N ALA A 159 5.88 23.74 0.84
CA ALA A 159 5.98 24.73 1.90
C ALA A 159 4.78 25.70 1.84
N GLY A 160 4.25 26.07 3.01
CA GLY A 160 3.04 26.87 3.16
C GLY A 160 1.72 26.09 2.99
N GLU A 161 1.76 24.78 2.72
CA GLU A 161 0.57 23.94 2.85
C GLU A 161 0.23 23.72 4.33
N THR A 162 -1.06 23.80 4.65
CA THR A 162 -1.59 23.72 6.01
C THR A 162 -2.66 22.65 6.10
N PHE A 163 -2.67 21.93 7.22
CA PHE A 163 -3.61 20.85 7.53
C PHE A 163 -4.32 21.16 8.84
N PHE A 164 -5.54 20.67 9.03
CA PHE A 164 -6.31 20.93 10.24
C PHE A 164 -7.28 19.79 10.60
N TRP A 165 -7.52 19.59 11.89
CA TRP A 165 -8.49 18.61 12.41
C TRP A 165 -9.69 19.28 13.09
N GLY A 166 -10.78 18.51 13.21
CA GLY A 166 -11.96 18.89 14.00
C GLY A 166 -12.55 20.24 13.59
N GLU A 167 -12.98 20.43 12.36
CA GLU A 167 -13.57 21.71 11.91
C GLU A 167 -12.65 22.94 11.98
N ASN A 168 -11.34 22.77 11.79
CA ASN A 168 -10.29 23.78 11.97
C ASN A 168 -10.00 24.15 13.42
N LEU A 169 -10.29 23.25 14.37
CA LEU A 169 -9.97 23.49 15.79
C LEU A 169 -8.47 23.54 16.03
N LEU A 170 -7.69 22.66 15.39
CA LEU A 170 -6.24 22.59 15.56
C LEU A 170 -5.52 22.41 14.23
N PRO A 171 -4.41 23.15 13.99
CA PRO A 171 -3.52 22.87 12.88
C PRO A 171 -2.81 21.54 13.12
N ALA A 172 -2.47 20.86 12.03
CA ALA A 172 -1.71 19.63 12.03
C ALA A 172 -0.41 19.82 11.26
N ALA A 173 0.61 19.02 11.60
CA ALA A 173 1.89 19.00 10.91
C ALA A 173 1.72 18.86 9.40
N ASN A 174 2.50 19.63 8.65
CA ASN A 174 2.65 19.42 7.22
C ASN A 174 3.53 18.18 7.00
N ASP A 175 2.90 17.06 6.72
CA ASP A 175 3.59 15.82 6.43
C ASP A 175 3.97 15.68 4.94
N GLY A 176 3.56 16.63 4.10
CA GLY A 176 3.67 16.53 2.64
C GLY A 176 2.71 15.51 2.01
N GLY A 177 1.79 14.96 2.80
CA GLY A 177 0.90 13.86 2.44
C GLY A 177 -0.38 14.28 1.74
N GLN A 178 -1.37 13.42 1.83
CA GLN A 178 -2.69 13.58 1.22
C GLN A 178 -3.50 14.68 1.88
N ARG A 179 -4.44 15.24 1.11
CA ARG A 179 -5.20 16.43 1.47
C ARG A 179 -6.12 16.17 2.65
N MET A 180 -6.20 17.17 3.51
CA MET A 180 -7.22 17.30 4.54
C MET A 180 -7.78 18.72 4.42
N ASP A 181 -8.52 18.95 3.34
CA ASP A 181 -8.94 20.27 2.87
C ASP A 181 -10.39 20.62 3.22
N SER A 182 -11.04 19.80 4.04
CA SER A 182 -12.42 20.01 4.47
C SER A 182 -12.66 19.59 5.92
N SER A 183 -13.41 20.40 6.66
CA SER A 183 -13.90 20.05 8.01
C SER A 183 -14.73 18.77 8.03
N ARG A 184 -15.26 18.33 6.88
CA ARG A 184 -16.03 17.10 6.74
C ARG A 184 -15.18 15.84 6.93
N TYR A 185 -13.86 15.91 6.80
CA TYR A 185 -12.94 14.79 7.10
C TYR A 185 -13.02 14.37 8.59
N TRP A 186 -13.68 15.17 9.43
CA TRP A 186 -13.99 14.82 10.81
C TRP A 186 -15.38 14.18 11.01
N ASN A 187 -16.36 14.52 10.18
CA ASN A 187 -17.78 14.32 10.48
C ASN A 187 -18.49 13.23 9.64
N THR A 188 -17.74 12.50 8.81
CA THR A 188 -18.17 11.42 7.90
C THR A 188 -19.35 11.77 6.97
N VAL A 189 -19.65 10.83 6.07
CA VAL A 189 -20.81 10.84 5.19
C VAL A 189 -22.07 10.60 6.01
N ARG A 190 -23.08 11.48 5.89
CA ARG A 190 -24.31 11.38 6.71
C ARG A 190 -25.40 10.50 6.11
N SER A 191 -25.39 10.33 4.79
CA SER A 191 -26.36 9.49 4.06
C SER A 191 -25.86 9.24 2.64
N ARG A 192 -26.53 8.33 1.91
CA ARG A 192 -26.27 8.12 0.47
C ARG A 192 -26.54 9.37 -0.36
N GLU A 193 -27.50 10.20 0.03
CA GLU A 193 -27.79 11.47 -0.66
C GLU A 193 -26.69 12.51 -0.41
N ASP A 194 -26.22 12.63 0.84
CA ASP A 194 -25.10 13.50 1.19
C ASP A 194 -23.83 13.07 0.45
N PHE A 195 -23.53 11.76 0.41
CA PHE A 195 -22.43 11.21 -0.39
C PHE A 195 -22.49 11.64 -1.85
N ARG A 196 -23.66 11.49 -2.49
CA ARG A 196 -23.84 11.86 -3.91
C ARG A 196 -23.61 13.35 -4.15
N ARG A 197 -24.07 14.21 -3.22
CA ARG A 197 -23.92 15.66 -3.32
C ARG A 197 -22.48 16.13 -3.06
N THR A 198 -21.74 15.42 -2.22
CA THR A 198 -20.37 15.81 -1.83
C THR A 198 -19.33 14.79 -2.29
N ARG A 199 -19.60 14.10 -3.41
CA ARG A 199 -18.79 12.98 -3.88
C ARG A 199 -17.32 13.35 -4.07
N ASP A 200 -17.04 14.55 -4.55
CA ASP A 200 -15.67 15.02 -4.82
C ASP A 200 -14.80 15.17 -3.56
N LEU A 201 -15.39 15.18 -2.36
CA LEU A 201 -14.66 15.14 -1.10
C LEU A 201 -14.25 13.72 -0.71
N TRP A 202 -15.03 12.72 -1.12
CA TRP A 202 -14.87 11.33 -0.68
C TRP A 202 -14.21 10.45 -1.73
N ASP A 203 -14.44 10.72 -3.02
CA ASP A 203 -13.87 9.99 -4.15
C ASP A 203 -12.43 10.48 -4.41
N VAL A 204 -11.51 10.09 -3.52
CA VAL A 204 -10.12 10.56 -3.46
C VAL A 204 -9.15 9.67 -4.24
N ALA A 205 -9.43 8.38 -4.38
CA ALA A 205 -8.62 7.46 -5.17
C ALA A 205 -9.49 6.40 -5.84
N ARG A 206 -8.87 5.61 -6.73
CA ARG A 206 -9.55 4.52 -7.42
C ARG A 206 -8.59 3.41 -7.83
N MET A 207 -8.92 2.19 -7.47
CA MET A 207 -8.42 0.98 -8.15
C MET A 207 -8.99 0.92 -9.58
N GLU A 208 -8.19 1.34 -10.57
CA GLU A 208 -8.59 1.38 -11.99
C GLU A 208 -8.62 -0.02 -12.60
N ALA A 209 -7.66 -0.88 -12.23
CA ALA A 209 -7.57 -2.26 -12.66
C ALA A 209 -7.09 -3.15 -11.52
N ALA A 210 -7.59 -4.37 -11.49
CA ALA A 210 -7.11 -5.45 -10.62
C ALA A 210 -7.33 -6.78 -11.33
N LEU A 211 -6.27 -7.56 -11.48
CA LEU A 211 -6.25 -8.83 -12.18
C LEU A 211 -5.60 -9.88 -11.29
N HIS A 212 -6.28 -11.02 -11.11
CA HIS A 212 -5.74 -12.19 -10.45
C HIS A 212 -5.57 -13.31 -11.47
N VAL A 213 -4.33 -13.75 -11.70
CA VAL A 213 -4.02 -14.92 -12.52
C VAL A 213 -3.48 -16.04 -11.62
N PRO A 214 -4.32 -17.05 -11.31
CA PRO A 214 -3.98 -18.11 -10.36
C PRO A 214 -2.58 -18.70 -10.54
N ALA A 215 -1.82 -18.75 -9.45
CA ALA A 215 -0.46 -19.29 -9.36
C ALA A 215 0.58 -18.64 -10.32
N ARG A 216 0.25 -17.51 -10.96
CA ARG A 216 1.14 -16.76 -11.85
C ARG A 216 1.48 -15.41 -11.26
N PHE A 217 0.49 -14.52 -11.21
CA PHE A 217 0.67 -13.17 -10.72
C PHE A 217 -0.66 -12.50 -10.37
N ASP A 218 -0.56 -11.48 -9.55
CA ASP A 218 -1.57 -10.47 -9.31
C ASP A 218 -1.09 -9.13 -9.87
N TYR A 219 -1.99 -8.35 -10.46
CA TYR A 219 -1.73 -7.00 -10.92
C TYR A 219 -2.77 -6.04 -10.38
N ALA A 220 -2.33 -4.84 -10.02
CA ALA A 220 -3.20 -3.76 -9.61
C ALA A 220 -2.70 -2.43 -10.16
N ARG A 221 -3.64 -1.54 -10.45
CA ARG A 221 -3.37 -0.16 -10.84
C ARG A 221 -4.31 0.78 -10.13
N ALA A 222 -3.75 1.79 -9.48
CA ALA A 222 -4.48 2.82 -8.79
C ALA A 222 -4.18 4.22 -9.33
N ASP A 223 -5.22 5.05 -9.43
CA ASP A 223 -5.10 6.50 -9.53
C ASP A 223 -5.33 7.13 -8.15
N LEU A 224 -4.29 7.78 -7.65
CA LEU A 224 -4.18 8.36 -6.32
C LEU A 224 -4.16 9.90 -6.38
N THR A 225 -4.27 10.48 -7.58
CA THR A 225 -4.06 11.91 -7.83
C THR A 225 -4.95 12.79 -6.96
N ARG A 226 -6.24 12.41 -6.83
CA ARG A 226 -7.25 13.17 -6.08
C ARG A 226 -7.13 13.03 -4.56
N ALA A 227 -6.23 12.18 -4.06
CA ALA A 227 -5.91 12.11 -2.66
C ALA A 227 -5.04 13.29 -2.24
N TYR A 228 -4.36 13.96 -3.18
CA TYR A 228 -3.50 15.12 -2.91
C TYR A 228 -4.19 16.41 -3.36
N HIS A 229 -3.80 17.53 -2.75
CA HIS A 229 -4.36 18.81 -3.14
C HIS A 229 -3.86 19.20 -4.55
N PRO A 230 -4.73 19.67 -5.46
CA PRO A 230 -4.36 19.96 -6.85
C PRO A 230 -3.35 21.11 -7.00
N SER A 231 -3.09 21.88 -5.94
CA SER A 231 -2.02 22.88 -5.97
C SER A 231 -0.61 22.27 -5.96
N LYS A 232 -0.46 20.98 -5.62
CA LYS A 232 0.85 20.31 -5.54
C LYS A 232 0.97 19.06 -6.39
N MET A 233 -0.14 18.41 -6.74
CA MET A 233 -0.17 17.16 -7.49
C MET A 233 -0.89 17.32 -8.84
N GLU A 234 -0.23 16.90 -9.92
CA GLU A 234 -0.81 16.80 -11.27
C GLU A 234 -1.16 15.35 -11.62
N ARG A 235 -0.34 14.38 -11.18
CA ARG A 235 -0.56 12.94 -11.41
C ARG A 235 0.09 12.12 -10.31
N PHE A 236 -0.64 11.13 -9.79
CA PHE A 236 -0.06 10.04 -9.04
C PHE A 236 -0.77 8.73 -9.38
N THR A 237 -0.05 7.82 -10.01
CA THR A 237 -0.49 6.42 -10.19
C THR A 237 0.48 5.47 -9.54
N ARG A 238 -0.04 4.35 -9.05
CA ARG A 238 0.73 3.23 -8.51
C ARG A 238 0.29 1.93 -9.17
N GLU A 239 1.24 1.14 -9.62
CA GLU A 239 1.03 -0.17 -10.20
C GLU A 239 1.82 -1.24 -9.44
N LEU A 240 1.15 -2.35 -9.12
CA LEU A 240 1.73 -3.49 -8.42
C LEU A 240 1.69 -4.72 -9.33
N VAL A 241 2.78 -5.49 -9.36
CA VAL A 241 2.82 -6.86 -9.90
C VAL A 241 3.40 -7.78 -8.84
N TYR A 242 2.58 -8.68 -8.29
CA TYR A 242 3.01 -9.69 -7.32
C TYR A 242 3.07 -11.06 -7.96
N THR A 243 4.20 -11.76 -7.86
CA THR A 243 4.35 -13.15 -8.30
C THR A 243 4.53 -14.10 -7.11
N PRO A 244 3.46 -14.75 -6.61
CA PRO A 244 3.51 -15.53 -5.37
C PRO A 244 4.50 -16.69 -5.42
N LYS A 245 4.68 -17.31 -6.60
CA LYS A 245 5.65 -18.40 -6.77
C LYS A 245 7.09 -17.93 -6.59
N ASP A 246 7.41 -16.71 -6.98
CA ASP A 246 8.77 -16.18 -6.90
C ASP A 246 9.01 -15.39 -5.61
N GLY A 247 7.94 -15.05 -4.86
CA GLY A 247 8.01 -14.15 -3.72
C GLY A 247 8.52 -12.78 -4.14
N VAL A 248 7.96 -12.21 -5.22
CA VAL A 248 8.38 -10.91 -5.76
C VAL A 248 7.19 -9.98 -5.87
N LEU A 249 7.34 -8.75 -5.36
CA LEU A 249 6.42 -7.64 -5.59
C LEU A 249 7.17 -6.51 -6.31
N VAL A 250 6.67 -6.11 -7.48
CA VAL A 250 7.16 -4.93 -8.21
C VAL A 250 6.17 -3.79 -7.98
N VAL A 251 6.66 -2.63 -7.53
CA VAL A 251 5.88 -1.41 -7.34
C VAL A 251 6.42 -0.34 -8.28
N PHE A 252 5.56 0.22 -9.13
CA PHE A 252 5.89 1.30 -10.04
C PHE A 252 4.97 2.50 -9.82
N ASP A 253 5.57 3.65 -9.50
CA ASP A 253 4.86 4.90 -9.28
C ASP A 253 5.24 5.95 -10.32
N ARG A 254 4.24 6.68 -10.82
CA ARG A 254 4.43 7.89 -11.61
C ARG A 254 3.93 9.06 -10.80
N VAL A 255 4.83 9.97 -10.41
CA VAL A 255 4.52 11.08 -9.51
C VAL A 255 4.88 12.40 -10.19
N ARG A 256 3.86 13.19 -10.51
CA ARG A 256 4.02 14.49 -11.17
C ARG A 256 3.50 15.61 -10.28
N ALA A 257 4.42 16.40 -9.74
CA ALA A 257 4.10 17.60 -8.97
C ALA A 257 3.84 18.80 -9.88
N THR A 258 3.16 19.82 -9.36
CA THR A 258 2.94 21.10 -10.07
C THR A 258 4.19 21.96 -10.15
N ASP A 259 5.11 21.82 -9.20
CA ASP A 259 6.38 22.53 -9.10
C ASP A 259 7.54 21.54 -8.95
N PRO A 260 8.61 21.63 -9.78
CA PRO A 260 9.76 20.74 -9.65
C PRO A 260 10.50 20.86 -8.31
N ALA A 261 10.37 21.99 -7.61
CA ALA A 261 11.05 22.24 -6.35
C ALA A 261 10.41 21.54 -5.14
N PHE A 262 9.22 20.96 -5.27
CA PHE A 262 8.59 20.20 -4.18
C PHE A 262 9.35 18.90 -3.92
N PRO A 263 9.94 18.72 -2.72
CA PRO A 263 10.59 17.47 -2.36
C PRO A 263 9.60 16.31 -2.45
N LYS A 264 10.08 15.18 -2.98
CA LYS A 264 9.32 13.93 -3.04
C LYS A 264 10.02 12.85 -2.24
N ALA A 265 9.27 12.06 -1.49
CA ALA A 265 9.78 10.92 -0.77
C ALA A 265 8.81 9.75 -0.89
N TRP A 266 9.28 8.63 -1.42
CA TRP A 266 8.60 7.35 -1.35
C TRP A 266 8.94 6.68 -0.01
N LEU A 267 7.93 6.12 0.66
CA LEU A 267 8.05 5.60 2.02
C LEU A 267 7.89 4.08 2.05
N LEU A 268 8.72 3.41 2.87
CA LEU A 268 8.47 2.04 3.32
C LEU A 268 8.81 1.90 4.80
N HIS A 269 7.81 1.54 5.58
CA HIS A 269 7.89 1.32 7.02
C HIS A 269 8.13 -0.16 7.30
N GLY A 270 8.92 -0.44 8.32
CA GLY A 270 9.13 -1.79 8.80
C GLY A 270 9.39 -1.80 10.31
N VAL A 271 9.31 -3.00 10.89
CA VAL A 271 9.39 -3.17 12.34
C VAL A 271 10.80 -2.89 12.86
N SER A 272 11.79 -3.51 12.21
CA SER A 272 13.19 -3.46 12.61
C SER A 272 13.96 -2.35 11.91
N GLU A 273 15.10 -1.98 12.49
CA GLU A 273 16.03 -1.06 11.86
C GLU A 273 16.50 -1.61 10.49
N PRO A 274 16.28 -0.89 9.38
CA PRO A 274 16.62 -1.42 8.07
C PRO A 274 18.13 -1.47 7.87
N ARG A 275 18.58 -2.55 7.25
CA ARG A 275 19.95 -2.64 6.71
C ARG A 275 19.96 -2.02 5.32
N ILE A 276 20.93 -1.15 5.04
CA ILE A 276 21.04 -0.44 3.75
C ILE A 276 22.44 -0.68 3.17
N GLU A 277 22.47 -1.13 1.91
CA GLU A 277 23.68 -1.34 1.11
C GLU A 277 23.46 -0.73 -0.28
N GLY A 278 23.92 0.51 -0.49
CA GLY A 278 23.70 1.23 -1.73
C GLY A 278 22.21 1.54 -1.93
N SER A 279 21.63 1.03 -3.01
CA SER A 279 20.19 1.17 -3.33
C SER A 279 19.34 -0.02 -2.90
N VAL A 280 19.94 -0.97 -2.17
CA VAL A 280 19.24 -2.15 -1.64
C VAL A 280 19.09 -2.00 -0.14
N PHE A 281 17.91 -2.28 0.38
CA PHE A 281 17.65 -2.28 1.81
C PHE A 281 16.77 -3.45 2.22
N SER A 282 16.75 -3.77 3.52
CA SER A 282 15.93 -4.88 4.02
C SER A 282 15.36 -4.66 5.40
N PHE A 283 14.14 -5.17 5.59
CA PHE A 283 13.49 -5.36 6.88
C PHE A 283 13.43 -6.86 7.20
N GLU A 284 13.61 -7.19 8.48
CA GLU A 284 13.44 -8.56 9.01
C GLU A 284 12.54 -8.50 10.24
N ASP A 285 11.55 -9.38 10.32
CA ASP A 285 10.71 -9.57 11.51
C ASP A 285 10.28 -11.03 11.60
N GLY A 286 10.20 -11.57 12.81
CA GLY A 286 9.92 -12.99 13.04
C GLY A 286 10.84 -13.92 12.25
N GLY A 287 10.25 -14.73 11.37
CA GLY A 287 10.94 -15.61 10.42
C GLY A 287 11.02 -15.05 9.00
N GLY A 288 10.52 -13.83 8.77
CA GLY A 288 10.41 -13.19 7.46
C GLY A 288 11.51 -12.17 7.16
N ARG A 289 11.67 -11.87 5.87
CA ARG A 289 12.52 -10.82 5.35
C ARG A 289 11.95 -10.22 4.07
N LEU A 290 11.97 -8.90 4.01
CA LEU A 290 11.70 -8.13 2.80
C LEU A 290 12.98 -7.46 2.35
N ARG A 291 13.48 -7.84 1.17
CA ARG A 291 14.65 -7.21 0.54
C ARG A 291 14.20 -6.36 -0.63
N VAL A 292 14.43 -5.06 -0.57
CA VAL A 292 13.95 -4.09 -1.55
C VAL A 292 15.11 -3.57 -2.38
N HIS A 293 14.96 -3.66 -3.69
CA HIS A 293 15.87 -3.08 -4.68
C HIS A 293 15.24 -1.80 -5.22
N SER A 294 15.77 -0.65 -4.80
CA SER A 294 15.35 0.65 -5.31
C SER A 294 16.02 0.92 -6.65
N LEU A 295 15.26 0.77 -7.74
CA LEU A 295 15.76 0.89 -9.11
C LEU A 295 15.57 2.30 -9.67
N LEU A 296 14.47 2.97 -9.33
CA LEU A 296 14.22 4.37 -9.63
C LEU A 296 13.78 5.13 -8.37
N PRO A 297 14.12 6.43 -8.25
CA PRO A 297 14.93 7.22 -9.18
C PRO A 297 16.42 6.83 -9.16
N GLN A 298 17.07 6.83 -10.33
CA GLN A 298 18.49 6.46 -10.42
C GLN A 298 19.37 7.47 -9.68
N GLY A 299 20.21 6.96 -8.77
CA GLY A 299 21.07 7.80 -7.92
C GLY A 299 20.30 8.60 -6.87
N GLY A 300 19.01 8.30 -6.66
CA GLY A 300 18.21 8.85 -5.57
C GLY A 300 18.80 8.50 -4.20
N ALA A 301 18.48 9.33 -3.21
CA ALA A 301 18.87 9.07 -1.84
C ALA A 301 17.97 7.97 -1.24
N VAL A 302 18.57 7.00 -0.56
CA VAL A 302 17.88 5.99 0.26
C VAL A 302 18.22 6.29 1.71
N ILE A 303 17.26 6.85 2.44
CA ILE A 303 17.46 7.45 3.75
C ILE A 303 16.76 6.58 4.79
N LYS A 304 17.50 6.06 5.75
CA LYS A 304 16.91 5.45 6.94
C LYS A 304 16.43 6.55 7.89
N ARG A 305 15.21 6.42 8.40
CA ARG A 305 14.69 7.26 9.48
C ARG A 305 14.02 6.42 10.56
N GLY A 306 14.31 6.72 11.82
CA GLY A 306 13.78 5.99 12.96
C GLY A 306 14.75 5.98 14.14
N GLY A 307 14.38 5.23 15.19
CA GLY A 307 15.07 5.24 16.48
C GLY A 307 14.76 6.48 17.33
N PRO A 308 15.31 6.57 18.56
CA PRO A 308 14.89 7.55 19.58
C PRO A 308 14.76 9.00 19.09
N GLY A 309 13.53 9.52 19.09
CA GLY A 309 13.16 10.87 18.68
C GLY A 309 13.03 11.06 17.16
N GLN A 310 12.92 9.97 16.40
CA GLN A 310 12.75 9.95 14.95
C GLN A 310 11.75 8.87 14.49
N GLU A 311 11.21 8.07 15.40
CA GLU A 311 10.30 6.95 15.12
C GLU A 311 9.07 7.43 14.35
N PHE A 312 8.49 8.55 14.77
CA PHE A 312 7.23 9.10 14.28
C PHE A 312 7.44 10.54 13.75
N TRP A 313 8.56 10.74 13.07
CA TRP A 313 8.97 12.04 12.57
C TRP A 313 8.17 12.49 11.34
N THR A 314 7.71 13.74 11.38
CA THR A 314 7.06 14.45 10.25
C THR A 314 8.04 15.41 9.58
N PRO A 315 8.06 15.56 8.24
CA PRO A 315 9.00 16.45 7.56
C PRO A 315 8.74 17.94 7.83
N GLY A 316 7.52 18.36 8.17
CA GLY A 316 7.16 19.77 8.35
C GLY A 316 6.45 20.05 9.67
N ASP A 317 6.48 21.31 10.08
CA ASP A 317 5.73 21.81 11.24
C ASP A 317 4.25 22.12 10.89
N GLU A 318 3.47 22.45 11.91
CA GLU A 318 2.05 22.81 11.79
C GLU A 318 1.79 24.18 11.14
N LYS A 319 2.86 24.96 10.88
CA LYS A 319 2.81 26.30 10.28
C LYS A 319 3.12 26.29 8.79
N GLY A 320 3.38 25.10 8.22
CA GLY A 320 3.76 24.95 6.83
C GLY A 320 5.19 25.42 6.56
N GLY A 321 6.10 25.25 7.51
CA GLY A 321 7.51 25.58 7.39
C GLY A 321 8.23 24.86 6.23
N PRO A 322 9.54 25.08 6.04
CA PRO A 322 10.32 24.36 5.04
C PRO A 322 10.43 22.85 5.37
N TRP A 323 10.76 22.02 4.37
CA TRP A 323 11.07 20.61 4.60
C TRP A 323 12.20 20.47 5.63
N GLY A 324 12.02 19.59 6.60
CA GLY A 324 12.91 19.39 7.75
C GLY A 324 12.58 20.25 8.97
N SER A 325 11.54 21.09 8.93
CA SER A 325 11.08 21.89 10.08
C SER A 325 10.25 21.10 11.11
N GLY A 326 9.81 19.90 10.74
CA GLY A 326 8.93 19.09 11.59
C GLY A 326 9.61 18.52 12.82
N ARG A 327 8.89 17.60 13.47
CA ARG A 327 9.32 16.95 14.70
C ARG A 327 8.76 15.54 14.81
N ASP A 328 9.25 14.83 15.83
CA ASP A 328 8.71 13.56 16.27
C ASP A 328 7.38 13.73 17.03
N TRP A 329 6.46 12.79 16.82
CA TRP A 329 5.15 12.76 17.45
C TRP A 329 4.93 11.41 18.13
N PRO A 330 5.49 11.18 19.32
CA PRO A 330 5.39 9.88 19.98
C PRO A 330 3.95 9.59 20.42
N PRO A 331 3.52 8.31 20.40
CA PRO A 331 2.23 7.91 20.91
C PRO A 331 2.13 8.14 22.43
N PRO A 332 0.91 8.24 22.97
CA PRO A 332 0.72 8.34 24.41
C PRO A 332 1.29 7.11 25.16
N PRO A 333 1.77 7.27 26.40
CA PRO A 333 2.32 6.15 27.16
C PRO A 333 1.30 5.03 27.38
N TYR A 334 1.73 3.79 27.18
CA TYR A 334 0.91 2.60 27.33
C TYR A 334 0.17 2.51 28.67
N GLU A 335 0.91 2.70 29.77
CA GLU A 335 0.40 2.63 31.16
C GLU A 335 -0.57 3.79 31.50
N GLY A 336 -0.82 4.67 30.53
CA GLY A 336 -1.37 6.00 30.76
C GLY A 336 -0.39 6.85 31.57
N GLY A 337 -0.86 7.97 32.10
CA GLY A 337 0.01 8.87 32.86
C GLY A 337 -0.48 10.29 32.93
N PRO A 338 0.25 11.18 33.61
CA PRO A 338 -0.09 12.60 33.63
C PRO A 338 -0.10 13.18 32.21
N LEU A 339 -0.86 14.26 32.03
CA LEU A 339 -0.82 15.04 30.79
C LEU A 339 0.58 15.62 30.55
N PRO A 340 0.97 15.84 29.28
CA PRO A 340 2.28 16.42 28.96
C PRO A 340 2.41 17.85 29.51
N ASP A 341 3.60 18.20 29.98
CA ASP A 341 3.92 19.56 30.47
C ASP A 341 4.03 20.59 29.33
N ALA A 342 4.31 20.12 28.10
CA ALA A 342 4.46 20.99 26.93
C ALA A 342 3.13 21.70 26.63
N PRO A 343 3.09 23.06 26.63
CA PRO A 343 1.82 23.80 26.53
C PRO A 343 1.03 23.52 25.26
N ASP A 344 1.71 23.29 24.14
CA ASP A 344 1.11 22.94 22.85
C ASP A 344 0.46 21.55 22.90
N LEU A 345 1.17 20.53 23.40
CA LEU A 345 0.61 19.19 23.54
C LEU A 345 -0.56 19.15 24.54
N LEU A 346 -0.43 19.87 25.66
CA LEU A 346 -1.51 20.00 26.64
C LEU A 346 -2.75 20.66 26.01
N HIS A 347 -2.55 21.72 25.22
CA HIS A 347 -3.64 22.38 24.52
C HIS A 347 -4.35 21.43 23.55
N MET A 348 -3.61 20.59 22.81
CA MET A 348 -4.19 19.59 21.91
C MET A 348 -5.10 18.61 22.65
N TRP A 349 -4.59 18.00 23.74
CA TRP A 349 -5.37 17.09 24.57
C TRP A 349 -6.65 17.74 25.09
N LYS A 350 -6.53 18.91 25.71
CA LYS A 350 -7.67 19.63 26.30
C LYS A 350 -8.70 20.10 25.28
N THR A 351 -8.32 20.24 24.01
CA THR A 351 -9.25 20.63 22.93
C THR A 351 -10.23 19.51 22.60
N PHE A 352 -9.78 18.27 22.55
CA PHE A 352 -10.64 17.12 22.20
C PHE A 352 -11.27 16.43 23.41
N TRP A 353 -10.54 16.37 24.53
CA TRP A 353 -10.95 15.62 25.73
C TRP A 353 -11.47 16.51 26.87
N GLY A 354 -11.47 17.83 26.66
CA GLY A 354 -12.05 18.81 27.57
C GLY A 354 -11.10 19.29 28.67
N GLN A 355 -11.52 20.37 29.34
CA GLN A 355 -10.73 21.03 30.40
C GLN A 355 -10.59 20.16 31.65
N ASP A 356 -11.47 19.18 31.83
CA ASP A 356 -11.51 18.31 33.00
C ASP A 356 -10.65 17.03 32.85
N LEU A 357 -10.00 16.80 31.69
CA LEU A 357 -9.08 15.67 31.54
C LEU A 357 -7.88 15.86 32.47
N GLU A 358 -7.71 15.04 33.51
CA GLU A 358 -6.61 15.19 34.47
C GLU A 358 -5.41 14.28 34.15
N ARG A 359 -5.66 13.18 33.43
CA ARG A 359 -4.69 12.10 33.22
C ARG A 359 -5.10 11.27 32.00
N LEU A 360 -4.10 10.75 31.28
CA LEU A 360 -4.29 9.79 30.19
C LEU A 360 -4.66 8.41 30.75
N ALA A 361 -5.68 7.79 30.16
CA ALA A 361 -6.09 6.43 30.48
C ALA A 361 -5.03 5.41 30.05
N PRO A 362 -4.85 4.29 30.79
CA PRO A 362 -4.04 3.17 30.32
C PRO A 362 -4.66 2.52 29.10
N SER A 363 -3.82 2.04 28.19
CA SER A 363 -4.22 1.22 27.05
C SER A 363 -4.09 -0.27 27.34
N ASN A 364 -4.68 -1.11 26.49
CA ASN A 364 -4.38 -2.53 26.41
C ASN A 364 -3.36 -2.90 25.30
N SER A 365 -2.97 -1.99 24.37
CA SER A 365 -1.93 -2.04 23.30
C SER A 365 -1.53 -3.41 22.76
N ARG A 366 -2.44 -4.37 22.78
CA ARG A 366 -2.11 -5.77 22.61
C ARG A 366 -1.86 -6.01 21.13
N HIS A 367 -0.63 -6.43 20.83
CA HIS A 367 -0.22 -6.95 19.52
C HIS A 367 -0.24 -5.94 18.38
N VAL A 368 -0.02 -4.66 18.68
CA VAL A 368 0.16 -3.68 17.62
C VAL A 368 1.62 -3.49 17.32
N VAL A 369 1.91 -3.31 16.03
CA VAL A 369 3.24 -3.22 15.49
C VAL A 369 3.43 -1.79 14.96
N PRO A 370 3.76 -0.82 15.84
CA PRO A 370 3.82 0.58 15.43
C PRO A 370 4.92 0.88 14.41
N GLY A 371 5.94 0.04 14.35
CA GLY A 371 7.20 0.37 13.70
C GLY A 371 7.95 1.48 14.44
N ALA A 372 9.26 1.42 14.36
CA ALA A 372 10.13 2.51 14.81
C ALA A 372 11.01 3.04 13.68
N TRP A 373 10.82 2.52 12.46
CA TRP A 373 11.71 2.75 11.33
C TRP A 373 10.96 2.80 10.00
N ARG A 374 11.48 3.64 9.11
CA ARG A 374 11.13 3.67 7.70
C ARG A 374 12.35 3.97 6.84
N VAL A 375 12.23 3.67 5.57
CA VAL A 375 13.12 4.13 4.51
C VAL A 375 12.40 5.16 3.66
N GLU A 376 13.05 6.29 3.42
CA GLU A 376 12.62 7.32 2.49
C GLU A 376 13.50 7.23 1.23
N VAL A 377 12.89 7.09 0.05
CA VAL A 377 13.58 7.17 -1.23
C VAL A 377 13.22 8.48 -1.91
N SER A 378 14.21 9.30 -2.25
CA SER A 378 13.98 10.63 -2.83
C SER A 378 14.82 10.86 -4.09
N PRO A 379 14.28 11.55 -5.11
CA PRO A 379 15.04 11.95 -6.29
C PRO A 379 16.26 12.82 -5.93
N ALA A 380 17.37 12.60 -6.62
CA ALA A 380 18.59 13.38 -6.40
C ALA A 380 18.51 14.82 -6.94
N ARG A 381 17.57 15.09 -7.86
CA ARG A 381 17.40 16.38 -8.52
C ARG A 381 15.93 16.78 -8.52
N PRO A 382 15.61 18.06 -8.29
CA PRO A 382 14.27 18.59 -8.47
C PRO A 382 13.76 18.36 -9.89
N ALA A 383 12.58 17.76 -10.01
CA ALA A 383 11.88 17.52 -11.26
C ALA A 383 10.37 17.59 -11.01
N LYS A 384 9.57 17.94 -12.03
CA LYS A 384 8.11 17.84 -11.90
C LYS A 384 7.71 16.38 -11.79
N GLU A 385 8.27 15.56 -12.66
CA GLU A 385 7.94 14.15 -12.82
C GLU A 385 9.08 13.29 -12.33
N ASP A 386 8.76 12.36 -11.43
CA ASP A 386 9.67 11.37 -10.91
C ASP A 386 8.97 10.01 -10.93
N HIS A 387 9.71 8.99 -11.35
CA HIS A 387 9.27 7.61 -11.27
C HIS A 387 9.95 6.92 -10.09
N PHE A 388 9.19 6.11 -9.38
CA PHE A 388 9.70 5.21 -8.35
C PHE A 388 9.48 3.79 -8.82
N LEU A 389 10.53 2.98 -8.78
CA LEU A 389 10.48 1.58 -9.18
C LEU A 389 11.21 0.77 -8.13
N HIS A 390 10.46 -0.09 -7.45
CA HIS A 390 10.96 -0.93 -6.39
C HIS A 390 10.64 -2.38 -6.70
N VAL A 391 11.64 -3.25 -6.57
CA VAL A 391 11.45 -4.70 -6.63
C VAL A 391 11.71 -5.27 -5.25
N MET A 392 10.68 -5.89 -4.66
CA MET A 392 10.74 -6.46 -3.32
C MET A 392 10.78 -7.97 -3.41
N GLU A 393 11.81 -8.56 -2.84
CA GLU A 393 11.89 -10.00 -2.61
C GLU A 393 11.33 -10.30 -1.22
N ILE A 394 10.23 -11.05 -1.19
CA ILE A 394 9.54 -11.52 0.01
C ILE A 394 10.00 -12.96 0.27
N GLY A 395 10.53 -13.23 1.45
CA GLY A 395 10.98 -14.58 1.79
C GLY A 395 11.41 -14.71 3.24
N ASP A 396 12.15 -15.78 3.52
CA ASP A 396 12.54 -16.11 4.88
C ASP A 396 13.79 -15.35 5.33
N ALA A 397 13.85 -15.04 6.63
CA ALA A 397 15.05 -14.53 7.27
C ALA A 397 16.24 -15.49 7.06
N GLY A 398 17.41 -14.93 6.76
CA GLY A 398 18.62 -15.71 6.48
C GLY A 398 18.66 -16.41 5.11
N ASP A 399 17.65 -16.23 4.25
CA ASP A 399 17.70 -16.76 2.88
C ASP A 399 18.93 -16.21 2.13
N ALA A 400 19.77 -17.12 1.62
CA ALA A 400 21.01 -16.78 0.94
C ALA A 400 20.84 -16.66 -0.59
N ARG A 401 19.63 -16.89 -1.13
CA ARG A 401 19.35 -16.71 -2.55
C ARG A 401 19.67 -15.30 -2.99
N THR A 402 20.38 -15.21 -4.10
CA THR A 402 20.67 -13.96 -4.81
C THR A 402 20.14 -14.11 -6.22
N ARG A 403 19.32 -13.17 -6.66
CA ARG A 403 18.85 -13.06 -8.04
C ARG A 403 19.43 -11.82 -8.67
N ARG A 404 19.82 -11.90 -9.94
CA ARG A 404 20.11 -10.69 -10.71
C ARG A 404 18.81 -9.94 -10.96
N ILE A 405 18.75 -8.69 -10.52
CA ILE A 405 17.60 -7.80 -10.71
C ILE A 405 18.11 -6.57 -11.45
N GLU A 406 17.47 -6.23 -12.56
CA GLU A 406 17.86 -5.10 -13.37
C GLU A 406 16.68 -4.23 -13.74
N ARG A 407 16.96 -2.92 -13.69
CA ARG A 407 16.07 -1.89 -14.19
C ARG A 407 16.08 -1.88 -15.70
N LEU A 408 14.91 -1.66 -16.27
CA LEU A 408 14.67 -1.47 -17.69
C LEU A 408 14.07 -0.09 -17.91
N GLN A 409 14.65 0.67 -18.82
CA GLN A 409 14.12 1.96 -19.26
C GLN A 409 14.43 2.14 -20.73
N GLY A 410 13.41 2.49 -21.49
CA GLY A 410 13.55 2.84 -22.89
C GLY A 410 12.53 3.89 -23.30
N TYR A 411 12.11 3.86 -24.55
CA TYR A 411 11.07 4.75 -25.04
C TYR A 411 9.71 4.20 -24.62
N ARG A 412 8.94 4.98 -23.84
CA ARG A 412 7.60 4.62 -23.36
C ARG A 412 7.49 3.40 -22.45
N LEU A 413 8.54 2.60 -22.28
CA LEU A 413 8.53 1.40 -21.45
C LEU A 413 9.57 1.51 -20.33
N GLU A 414 9.11 1.30 -19.10
CA GLU A 414 9.93 1.19 -17.90
C GLU A 414 9.56 -0.05 -17.11
N GLY A 415 10.47 -0.57 -16.29
CA GLY A 415 10.18 -1.70 -15.43
C GLY A 415 11.41 -2.43 -14.96
N ALA A 416 11.27 -3.71 -14.64
CA ALA A 416 12.34 -4.52 -14.08
C ALA A 416 12.31 -5.95 -14.59
N ILE A 417 13.49 -6.56 -14.63
CA ILE A 417 13.64 -8.00 -14.84
C ILE A 417 14.23 -8.64 -13.60
N VAL A 418 13.61 -9.73 -13.16
CA VAL A 418 14.09 -10.59 -12.07
C VAL A 418 14.50 -11.93 -12.64
N GLU A 419 15.75 -12.30 -12.41
CA GLU A 419 16.32 -13.56 -12.89
C GLU A 419 15.45 -14.77 -12.53
N GLY A 420 15.06 -15.53 -13.56
CA GLY A 420 14.23 -16.73 -13.45
C GLY A 420 12.76 -16.49 -13.07
N GLY A 421 12.37 -15.25 -12.79
CA GLY A 421 11.04 -14.86 -12.33
C GLY A 421 10.28 -14.07 -13.40
N VAL A 422 10.11 -12.77 -13.17
CA VAL A 422 9.25 -11.89 -13.98
C VAL A 422 10.05 -10.81 -14.70
N LEU A 423 9.68 -10.56 -15.96
CA LEU A 423 9.91 -9.31 -16.67
C LEU A 423 8.63 -8.48 -16.54
N ALA A 424 8.65 -7.44 -15.70
CA ALA A 424 7.53 -6.53 -15.52
C ALA A 424 7.83 -5.23 -16.27
N LEU A 425 6.94 -4.82 -17.17
CA LEU A 425 7.03 -3.59 -17.97
C LEU A 425 5.75 -2.78 -17.86
N PHE A 426 5.89 -1.47 -17.80
CA PHE A 426 4.84 -0.48 -17.59
C PHE A 426 5.01 0.67 -18.60
N ASP A 427 3.90 1.35 -18.97
CA ASP A 427 3.97 2.59 -19.75
C ASP A 427 4.66 3.71 -18.95
N ALA A 428 5.60 4.44 -19.52
CA ALA A 428 6.29 5.49 -18.77
C ALA A 428 5.44 6.77 -18.62
N GLU A 429 4.60 7.11 -19.61
CA GLU A 429 3.98 8.45 -19.73
C GLU A 429 2.52 8.50 -19.29
N ASP A 430 1.86 7.34 -19.15
CA ASP A 430 0.51 7.18 -18.61
C ASP A 430 -0.60 7.80 -19.47
N ASP A 431 -0.36 7.87 -20.78
CA ASP A 431 -1.34 8.21 -21.79
C ASP A 431 -1.62 7.00 -22.71
N ARG A 432 -2.20 7.21 -23.90
CA ARG A 432 -2.47 6.09 -24.81
C ARG A 432 -1.15 5.51 -25.35
N LEU A 433 -0.74 4.36 -24.82
CA LEU A 433 0.42 3.62 -25.32
C LEU A 433 0.14 2.94 -26.67
N SER A 434 0.59 3.57 -27.76
CA SER A 434 0.54 3.02 -29.12
C SER A 434 1.82 2.30 -29.55
N GLY A 435 2.90 2.45 -28.81
CA GLY A 435 4.16 1.78 -29.08
C GLY A 435 5.26 2.18 -28.12
N GLY A 436 6.28 1.34 -28.00
CA GLY A 436 7.38 1.52 -27.07
C GLY A 436 8.55 0.61 -27.38
N GLU A 437 9.69 0.89 -26.75
CA GLU A 437 10.91 0.12 -26.94
C GLU A 437 11.69 0.05 -25.63
N VAL A 438 12.27 -1.11 -25.33
CA VAL A 438 13.19 -1.29 -24.22
C VAL A 438 14.32 -2.26 -24.58
N THR A 439 15.52 -2.00 -24.05
CA THR A 439 16.66 -2.91 -24.22
C THR A 439 16.68 -3.89 -23.05
N LEU A 440 16.65 -5.18 -23.36
CA LEU A 440 16.72 -6.26 -22.38
C LEU A 440 18.19 -6.65 -22.15
N PRO A 441 18.62 -6.82 -20.89
CA PRO A 441 19.95 -7.30 -20.55
C PRO A 441 20.07 -8.81 -20.84
N ASP A 442 21.27 -9.35 -20.67
CA ASP A 442 21.52 -10.79 -20.66
C ASP A 442 21.06 -11.42 -19.32
N VAL A 443 19.75 -11.32 -19.05
CA VAL A 443 19.07 -11.88 -17.87
C VAL A 443 17.81 -12.59 -18.36
N GLY A 444 17.65 -13.85 -17.99
CA GLY A 444 16.45 -14.61 -18.30
C GLY A 444 15.34 -14.38 -17.27
N ALA A 445 14.11 -14.23 -17.72
CA ALA A 445 12.90 -14.37 -16.89
C ALA A 445 12.15 -15.65 -17.30
N ALA A 446 11.06 -15.97 -16.59
CA ALA A 446 10.14 -17.07 -16.93
C ALA A 446 8.81 -16.58 -17.51
N GLN A 447 8.42 -15.34 -17.22
CA GLN A 447 7.17 -14.71 -17.66
C GLN A 447 7.36 -13.22 -17.93
N LEU A 448 6.60 -12.70 -18.89
CA LEU A 448 6.45 -11.27 -19.16
C LEU A 448 5.07 -10.84 -18.65
N VAL A 449 5.05 -9.75 -17.91
CA VAL A 449 3.85 -8.96 -17.58
C VAL A 449 4.07 -7.56 -18.14
N LEU A 450 3.29 -7.20 -19.15
CA LEU A 450 3.30 -5.86 -19.77
C LEU A 450 1.99 -5.17 -19.46
N ALA A 451 2.04 -4.07 -18.73
CA ALA A 451 0.89 -3.32 -18.23
C ALA A 451 0.85 -1.88 -18.79
N GLY A 452 -0.28 -1.20 -18.59
CA GLY A 452 -0.52 0.15 -19.12
C GLY A 452 -0.88 0.16 -20.60
N LEU A 453 -1.34 -0.97 -21.15
CA LEU A 453 -1.83 -1.05 -22.53
C LEU A 453 -3.27 -0.57 -22.62
N VAL A 454 -3.70 -0.21 -23.83
CA VAL A 454 -5.11 0.06 -24.11
C VAL A 454 -5.89 -1.25 -23.95
N PRO A 455 -6.91 -1.33 -23.07
CA PRO A 455 -7.68 -2.54 -22.87
C PRO A 455 -8.26 -3.07 -24.18
N GLN A 456 -8.18 -4.39 -24.39
CA GLN A 456 -8.67 -5.09 -25.59
C GLN A 456 -8.00 -4.67 -26.92
N ALA A 457 -6.98 -3.81 -26.90
CA ALA A 457 -6.23 -3.49 -28.11
C ALA A 457 -5.20 -4.58 -28.44
N ARG A 458 -4.92 -4.73 -29.73
CA ARG A 458 -3.93 -5.68 -30.24
C ARG A 458 -2.60 -5.01 -30.46
N TYR A 459 -1.54 -5.72 -30.12
CA TYR A 459 -0.16 -5.25 -30.24
C TYR A 459 0.72 -6.30 -30.90
N GLU A 460 1.76 -5.84 -31.58
CA GLU A 460 2.88 -6.65 -32.03
C GLU A 460 4.06 -6.43 -31.08
N LEU A 461 4.59 -7.53 -30.56
CA LEU A 461 5.84 -7.58 -29.84
C LEU A 461 6.93 -8.10 -30.78
N GLN A 462 8.06 -7.40 -30.85
CA GLN A 462 9.18 -7.77 -31.72
C GLN A 462 10.49 -7.71 -30.94
N LEU A 463 11.29 -8.78 -31.02
CA LEU A 463 12.66 -8.80 -30.51
C LEU A 463 13.65 -8.67 -31.66
N THR A 464 14.63 -7.79 -31.50
CA THR A 464 15.76 -7.65 -32.42
C THR A 464 17.09 -7.77 -31.68
N PRO A 465 18.13 -8.36 -32.30
CA PRO A 465 19.45 -8.43 -31.68
C PRO A 465 20.03 -7.05 -31.40
N ASN A 466 20.63 -6.85 -30.23
CA ASN A 466 21.25 -5.58 -29.85
C ASN A 466 22.36 -5.13 -30.81
N ARG A 467 23.08 -6.09 -31.42
CA ARG A 467 24.23 -5.84 -32.31
C ARG A 467 23.91 -5.85 -33.81
N ASN A 468 22.70 -6.25 -34.21
CA ASN A 468 22.29 -6.27 -35.62
C ASN A 468 20.76 -6.19 -35.77
N PRO A 469 20.15 -5.00 -35.63
CA PRO A 469 18.70 -4.85 -35.43
C PRO A 469 17.86 -5.04 -36.70
N GLY A 470 18.47 -5.35 -37.85
CA GLY A 470 17.80 -5.35 -39.16
C GLY A 470 16.85 -6.53 -39.42
N THR A 471 16.97 -7.63 -38.68
CA THR A 471 16.09 -8.79 -38.78
C THR A 471 15.55 -9.17 -37.40
N PRO A 472 14.21 -9.25 -37.23
CA PRO A 472 13.58 -9.75 -36.02
C PRO A 472 14.01 -11.19 -35.73
N MET A 473 14.40 -11.45 -34.48
CA MET A 473 14.67 -12.82 -34.02
C MET A 473 13.42 -13.51 -33.50
N TRP A 474 12.40 -12.74 -33.13
CA TRP A 474 11.12 -13.22 -32.65
C TRP A 474 10.07 -12.14 -32.77
N GLU A 475 8.83 -12.54 -33.09
CA GLU A 475 7.66 -11.67 -33.19
C GLU A 475 6.44 -12.42 -32.67
N GLN A 476 5.55 -11.71 -31.98
CA GLN A 476 4.26 -12.24 -31.55
C GLN A 476 3.20 -11.14 -31.50
N ALA A 477 2.05 -11.40 -32.11
CA ALA A 477 0.85 -10.60 -31.89
C ALA A 477 0.18 -11.01 -30.57
N VAL A 478 -0.20 -10.02 -29.77
CA VAL A 478 -0.84 -10.16 -28.47
C VAL A 478 -2.06 -9.26 -28.39
N GLU A 479 -2.95 -9.54 -27.44
CA GLU A 479 -4.11 -8.70 -27.14
C GLU A 479 -4.09 -8.43 -25.64
N ALA A 480 -4.24 -7.15 -25.27
CA ALA A 480 -4.35 -6.75 -23.88
C ALA A 480 -5.73 -7.17 -23.33
N ASP A 481 -5.77 -7.62 -22.09
CA ASP A 481 -7.04 -7.93 -21.44
C ASP A 481 -7.84 -6.67 -21.05
N GLU A 482 -8.96 -6.86 -20.36
CA GLU A 482 -9.80 -5.74 -19.87
C GLU A 482 -9.08 -4.82 -18.87
N SER A 483 -7.99 -5.30 -18.25
CA SER A 483 -7.15 -4.54 -17.33
C SER A 483 -5.99 -3.82 -18.04
N GLY A 484 -5.87 -3.94 -19.36
CA GLY A 484 -4.74 -3.37 -20.10
C GLY A 484 -3.43 -4.12 -19.88
N VAL A 485 -3.51 -5.44 -19.61
CA VAL A 485 -2.35 -6.29 -19.32
C VAL A 485 -2.18 -7.36 -20.39
N VAL A 486 -0.94 -7.60 -20.78
CA VAL A 486 -0.50 -8.78 -21.52
C VAL A 486 0.38 -9.63 -20.62
N HIS A 487 0.07 -10.92 -20.51
CA HIS A 487 0.91 -11.91 -19.85
C HIS A 487 1.26 -13.06 -20.78
N LEU A 488 2.55 -13.41 -20.85
CA LEU A 488 3.07 -14.48 -21.69
C LEU A 488 4.21 -15.25 -20.99
N PRO A 489 4.36 -16.56 -21.26
CA PRO A 489 5.62 -17.24 -20.99
C PRO A 489 6.78 -16.53 -21.68
N TRP A 490 7.88 -16.34 -20.97
CA TRP A 490 9.05 -15.62 -21.48
C TRP A 490 10.27 -16.49 -21.23
N SER A 491 10.84 -17.12 -22.26
CA SER A 491 12.03 -17.97 -22.09
C SER A 491 12.94 -17.86 -23.31
N GLY A 492 14.25 -17.73 -23.08
CA GLY A 492 15.23 -17.58 -24.16
C GLY A 492 15.22 -16.22 -24.87
N HIS A 493 14.55 -15.22 -24.28
CA HIS A 493 14.40 -13.87 -24.83
C HIS A 493 15.17 -12.86 -23.97
N GLN A 494 16.50 -12.80 -24.17
CA GLN A 494 17.44 -11.93 -23.44
C GLN A 494 18.49 -11.34 -24.40
N ASP A 495 19.26 -10.34 -23.95
CA ASP A 495 20.24 -9.59 -24.75
C ASP A 495 19.69 -9.12 -26.12
N ALA A 496 18.49 -8.55 -26.08
CA ALA A 496 17.74 -8.13 -27.25
C ALA A 496 16.99 -6.83 -26.98
N ARG A 497 16.53 -6.20 -28.04
CA ARG A 497 15.67 -5.01 -27.99
C ARG A 497 14.24 -5.42 -28.25
N LEU A 498 13.36 -5.21 -27.27
CA LEU A 498 11.93 -5.43 -27.36
C LEU A 498 11.24 -4.17 -27.85
N ARG A 499 10.44 -4.30 -28.90
CA ARG A 499 9.55 -3.27 -29.42
C ARG A 499 8.11 -3.71 -29.26
N LEU A 500 7.28 -2.75 -28.88
CA LEU A 500 5.83 -2.85 -28.81
C LEU A 500 5.26 -1.91 -29.88
N ARG A 501 4.27 -2.38 -30.63
CA ARG A 501 3.51 -1.53 -31.57
C ARG A 501 2.04 -1.92 -31.57
N GLU A 502 1.15 -0.96 -31.41
CA GLU A 502 -0.30 -1.18 -31.56
C GLU A 502 -0.62 -1.53 -33.03
N ILE A 503 -1.39 -2.61 -33.22
CA ILE A 503 -1.87 -3.05 -34.52
C ILE A 503 -3.15 -2.27 -34.79
N GLN A 504 -3.10 -1.31 -35.73
CA GLN A 504 -4.30 -0.62 -36.17
C GLN A 504 -5.17 -1.59 -36.99
N GLU A 505 -6.40 -1.82 -36.56
CA GLU A 505 -7.39 -2.47 -37.41
C GLU A 505 -7.72 -1.52 -38.57
N GLU A 506 -7.43 -1.92 -39.80
CA GLU A 506 -7.98 -1.24 -40.97
C GLU A 506 -9.50 -1.26 -40.84
N SER A 507 -10.12 -0.08 -40.72
CA SER A 507 -11.57 0.07 -40.75
C SER A 507 -12.10 -0.56 -42.04
N ARG A 508 -12.74 -1.72 -41.93
CA ARG A 508 -13.42 -2.39 -43.04
C ARG A 508 -14.73 -1.71 -43.39
#